data_AF-A0A8J5RR33-F1
#
_entry.id   AF-A0A8J5RR33-F1
#
_cell.length_a   1.000
_cell.length_b   1.000
_cell.length_c   1.000
_cell.angle_alpha   90.00
_cell.angle_beta   90.00
_cell.angle_gamma   90.00
#
_symmetry.space_group_name_H-M   'P 1'
#
loop_
_entity.id
_entity.type
_entity.pdbx_description
1 polymer ?
#
loop_
_entity_poly.entity_id
_entity_poly.type
_entity_poly.pdbx_seq_one_letter_code
_entity_poly.pdbx_strand_id
1 'polypeptide(L)'
;MALPTQTPKHTSPLHLIRSVCVLLLAVASTVCAGQSMYMAPSCREHTASLTDFGGVGDGATSNTKAFQSAVEHLSQYSGESGGGGMLYVPAGKWLTGPFNLTSHFTLYLHSDAVILGSTDMSEWQIIDRRPLRQPHRRLQPHRRRHNRCERDD
;
A
#
# COMPACT_ATOMS: atom_id res chain seq x y z
N MET A 1 -20.10 72.47 -38.23
CA MET A 1 -20.60 71.18 -37.69
C MET A 1 -19.38 70.41 -37.19
N ALA A 2 -19.26 70.26 -35.86
CA ALA A 2 -18.04 69.81 -35.20
C ALA A 2 -17.95 68.27 -35.13
N LEU A 3 -16.72 67.73 -35.28
CA LEU A 3 -16.39 66.32 -35.04
C LEU A 3 -16.58 65.95 -33.56
N PRO A 4 -16.99 64.70 -33.23
CA PRO A 4 -17.00 64.23 -31.85
C PRO A 4 -15.58 63.97 -31.34
N THR A 5 -15.19 64.71 -30.31
CA THR A 5 -13.97 64.55 -29.52
C THR A 5 -14.00 63.21 -28.77
N GLN A 6 -13.11 62.29 -29.15
CA GLN A 6 -12.88 61.04 -28.42
C GLN A 6 -12.03 61.35 -27.18
N THR A 7 -12.58 61.17 -25.98
CA THR A 7 -11.84 61.37 -24.73
C THR A 7 -10.93 60.17 -24.43
N PRO A 8 -9.70 60.40 -23.95
CA PRO A 8 -8.77 59.33 -23.63
C PRO A 8 -9.29 58.53 -22.43
N LYS A 9 -9.42 57.21 -22.61
CA LYS A 9 -9.86 56.28 -21.58
C LYS A 9 -8.74 56.18 -20.53
N HIS A 10 -8.87 56.92 -19.44
CA HIS A 10 -7.94 56.90 -18.33
C HIS A 10 -8.08 55.56 -17.59
N THR A 11 -7.31 54.56 -18.03
CA THR A 11 -7.27 53.22 -17.44
C THR A 11 -6.52 53.27 -16.11
N SER A 12 -7.25 53.04 -15.03
CA SER A 12 -6.73 53.03 -13.66
C SER A 12 -5.76 51.85 -13.44
N PRO A 13 -4.65 52.06 -12.71
CA PRO A 13 -3.59 51.05 -12.52
C PRO A 13 -4.08 49.75 -11.86
N LEU A 14 -5.21 49.82 -11.15
CA LEU A 14 -5.90 48.68 -10.54
C LEU A 14 -6.46 47.68 -11.57
N HIS A 15 -6.78 48.11 -12.80
CA HIS A 15 -7.25 47.20 -13.86
C HIS A 15 -6.11 46.37 -14.47
N LEU A 16 -4.93 46.96 -14.63
CA LEU A 16 -3.73 46.27 -15.09
C LEU A 16 -3.30 45.20 -14.08
N ILE A 17 -3.29 45.52 -12.78
CA ILE A 17 -2.93 44.58 -11.72
C ILE A 17 -3.93 43.41 -11.66
N ARG A 18 -5.24 43.68 -11.78
CA ARG A 18 -6.26 42.63 -11.85
C ARG A 18 -6.09 41.72 -13.06
N SER A 19 -5.83 42.30 -14.24
CA SER A 19 -5.66 41.51 -15.47
C SER A 19 -4.40 40.66 -15.44
N VAL A 20 -3.29 41.17 -14.89
CA VAL A 20 -2.03 40.43 -14.72
C VAL A 20 -2.16 39.30 -13.69
N CYS A 21 -2.86 39.52 -12.56
CA CYS A 21 -3.12 38.45 -11.58
C CYS A 21 -3.99 37.32 -12.16
N VAL A 22 -5.02 37.65 -12.94
CA VAL A 22 -5.87 36.63 -13.59
C VAL A 22 -5.09 35.84 -14.63
N LEU A 23 -4.21 36.51 -15.39
CA LEU A 23 -3.31 35.85 -16.32
C LEU A 23 -2.29 34.95 -15.60
N LEU A 24 -1.67 35.40 -14.51
CA LEU A 24 -0.72 34.60 -13.70
C LEU A 24 -1.37 33.36 -13.07
N LEU A 25 -2.61 33.46 -12.61
CA LEU A 25 -3.35 32.32 -12.05
C LEU A 25 -3.71 31.27 -13.12
N ALA A 26 -3.95 31.69 -14.36
CA ALA A 26 -4.32 30.77 -15.44
C ALA A 26 -3.14 29.91 -15.95
N VAL A 27 -1.90 30.41 -15.89
CA VAL A 27 -0.72 29.68 -16.37
C VAL A 27 -0.25 28.58 -15.41
N ALA A 28 -0.64 28.62 -14.14
CA ALA A 28 -0.26 27.62 -13.13
C ALA A 28 -0.97 26.26 -13.33
N SER A 29 -2.12 26.25 -14.01
CA SER A 29 -2.98 25.06 -14.10
C SER A 29 -2.60 24.08 -15.22
N THR A 30 -1.65 24.42 -16.10
CA THR A 30 -1.36 23.61 -17.31
C THR A 30 -0.14 22.69 -17.19
N VAL A 31 0.48 22.57 -16.01
CA VAL A 31 1.59 21.63 -15.80
C VAL A 31 1.13 20.45 -14.96
N CYS A 32 0.32 19.54 -15.54
CA CYS A 32 0.06 18.21 -14.95
C CYS A 32 -0.54 17.27 -16.00
N ALA A 33 0.18 17.03 -17.11
CA ALA A 33 -0.17 15.96 -18.04
C ALA A 33 1.10 15.29 -18.54
N GLY A 34 1.57 14.29 -17.79
CA GLY A 34 2.63 13.41 -18.25
C GLY A 34 3.64 13.03 -17.18
N GLN A 35 3.22 12.27 -16.16
CA GLN A 35 4.16 11.41 -15.46
C GLN A 35 3.63 9.98 -15.49
N SER A 36 4.30 9.17 -16.31
CA SER A 36 4.28 7.71 -16.18
C SER A 36 4.87 7.40 -14.81
N MET A 37 4.00 7.12 -13.84
CA MET A 37 4.40 6.83 -12.48
C MET A 37 5.06 5.45 -12.49
N TYR A 38 6.40 5.45 -12.46
CA TYR A 38 7.12 4.31 -11.91
C TYR A 38 6.56 4.07 -10.51
N MET A 39 5.81 3.00 -10.33
CA MET A 39 5.41 2.53 -9.01
C MET A 39 6.69 2.02 -8.33
N ALA A 40 7.40 2.93 -7.67
CA ALA A 40 8.18 2.55 -6.52
C ALA A 40 7.25 1.79 -5.56
N PRO A 41 7.72 0.75 -4.83
CA PRO A 41 6.93 0.15 -3.77
C PRO A 41 6.40 1.31 -2.93
N SER A 42 5.08 1.52 -2.95
CA SER A 42 4.49 2.71 -2.36
C SER A 42 4.97 2.78 -0.92
N CYS A 43 5.42 3.96 -0.48
CA CYS A 43 5.50 4.23 0.95
C CYS A 43 4.20 3.70 1.54
N ARG A 44 4.27 2.65 2.36
CA ARG A 44 3.07 1.98 2.85
C ARG A 44 2.27 3.02 3.59
N GLU A 45 1.05 3.26 3.13
CA GLU A 45 0.20 4.31 3.65
C GLU A 45 -0.10 4.09 5.13
N HIS A 46 -0.17 2.82 5.53
CA HIS A 46 -0.47 2.40 6.89
C HIS A 46 0.79 1.88 7.58
N THR A 47 1.28 2.65 8.56
CA THR A 47 2.44 2.30 9.38
C THR A 47 2.06 2.34 10.85
N ALA A 48 2.56 1.37 11.63
CA ALA A 48 2.42 1.38 13.08
C ALA A 48 3.73 0.94 13.75
N SER A 49 4.01 1.42 14.96
CA SER A 49 5.19 1.00 15.74
C SER A 49 4.81 -0.16 16.66
N LEU A 50 5.72 -1.11 16.85
CA LEU A 50 5.51 -2.24 17.77
C LEU A 50 5.26 -1.78 19.22
N THR A 51 5.84 -0.64 19.60
CA THR A 51 5.64 -0.02 20.93
C THR A 51 4.19 0.38 21.18
N ASP A 52 3.44 0.72 20.11
CA ASP A 52 2.04 1.17 20.21
C ASP A 52 1.12 0.01 20.61
N PHE A 53 1.56 -1.23 20.39
CA PHE A 53 0.86 -2.47 20.75
C PHE A 53 1.38 -3.07 22.07
N GLY A 54 2.12 -2.30 22.86
CA GLY A 54 2.65 -2.74 24.16
C GLY A 54 3.93 -3.56 24.08
N GLY A 55 4.65 -3.48 22.95
CA GLY A 55 5.95 -4.12 22.84
C GLY A 55 7.00 -3.46 23.75
N VAL A 56 7.83 -4.28 24.39
CA VAL A 56 8.95 -3.87 25.25
C VAL A 56 10.26 -4.46 24.72
N GLY A 57 11.22 -3.58 24.42
CA GLY A 57 12.52 -3.92 23.81
C GLY A 57 13.63 -4.30 24.81
N ASP A 58 13.28 -4.93 25.93
CA ASP A 58 14.19 -5.29 27.04
C ASP A 58 14.92 -6.63 26.83
N GLY A 59 14.47 -7.45 25.88
CA GLY A 59 14.97 -8.79 25.59
C GLY A 59 14.50 -9.88 26.56
N ALA A 60 13.61 -9.57 27.49
CA ALA A 60 13.08 -10.50 28.49
C ALA A 60 11.55 -10.63 28.42
N THR A 61 10.85 -9.55 28.08
CA THR A 61 9.41 -9.52 27.95
C THR A 61 8.97 -10.22 26.66
N SER A 62 8.01 -11.15 26.77
CA SER A 62 7.43 -11.82 25.60
C SER A 62 6.52 -10.85 24.83
N ASN A 63 6.94 -10.51 23.61
CA ASN A 63 6.26 -9.59 22.69
C ASN A 63 5.31 -10.32 21.72
N THR A 64 5.08 -11.62 21.88
CA THR A 64 4.27 -12.43 20.95
C THR A 64 2.88 -11.84 20.75
N LYS A 65 2.23 -11.40 21.83
CA LYS A 65 0.90 -10.75 21.76
C LYS A 65 0.96 -9.39 21.06
N ALA A 66 2.00 -8.59 21.33
CA ALA A 66 2.19 -7.29 20.68
C ALA A 66 2.35 -7.45 19.15
N PHE A 67 3.16 -8.41 18.70
CA PHE A 67 3.30 -8.74 17.29
C PHE A 67 1.98 -9.21 16.67
N GLN A 68 1.24 -10.10 17.33
CA GLN A 68 -0.04 -10.60 16.83
C GLN A 68 -1.07 -9.45 16.69
N SER A 69 -1.21 -8.60 17.70
CA SER A 69 -2.12 -7.45 17.65
C SER A 69 -1.73 -6.44 16.59
N ALA A 70 -0.43 -6.18 16.41
CA ALA A 70 0.08 -5.28 15.38
C ALA A 70 -0.23 -5.80 13.97
N VAL A 71 0.00 -7.10 13.74
CA VAL A 71 -0.31 -7.73 12.45
C VAL A 71 -1.81 -7.75 12.19
N GLU A 72 -2.63 -8.09 13.19
CA GLU A 72 -4.09 -8.09 13.06
C GLU A 72 -4.61 -6.69 12.70
N HIS A 73 -4.11 -5.65 13.36
CA HIS A 73 -4.47 -4.27 13.06
C HIS A 73 -4.10 -3.89 11.62
N LEU A 74 -2.86 -4.15 11.21
CA LEU A 74 -2.38 -3.80 9.87
C LEU A 74 -2.96 -4.70 8.76
N SER A 75 -3.44 -5.89 9.10
CA SER A 75 -4.03 -6.83 8.14
C SER A 75 -5.28 -6.26 7.46
N GLN A 76 -5.98 -5.32 8.11
CA GLN A 76 -7.14 -4.63 7.56
C GLN A 76 -6.80 -3.86 6.27
N TYR A 77 -5.53 -3.51 6.07
CA TYR A 77 -5.03 -2.75 4.91
C TYR A 77 -4.36 -3.63 3.84
N SER A 78 -4.40 -4.97 3.99
CA SER A 78 -3.72 -5.91 3.10
C SER A 78 -4.39 -6.14 1.74
N GLY A 79 -5.56 -5.55 1.48
CA GLY A 79 -6.27 -5.69 0.21
C GLY A 79 -5.59 -4.96 -0.95
N GLU A 80 -5.96 -5.29 -2.18
CA GLU A 80 -5.38 -4.72 -3.41
C GLU A 80 -5.46 -3.18 -3.45
N SER A 81 -6.53 -2.60 -2.89
CA SER A 81 -6.73 -1.15 -2.81
C SER A 81 -6.15 -0.49 -1.54
N GLY A 82 -5.68 -1.29 -0.57
CA GLY A 82 -5.29 -0.81 0.77
C GLY A 82 -3.82 -0.42 0.91
N GLY A 83 -3.00 -0.58 -0.13
CA GLY A 83 -1.57 -0.22 -0.09
C GLY A 83 -0.70 -1.07 0.86
N GLY A 84 -1.30 -1.99 1.61
CA GLY A 84 -0.63 -2.84 2.58
C GLY A 84 -0.23 -2.14 3.88
N GLY A 85 0.29 -2.90 4.84
CA GLY A 85 0.71 -2.41 6.15
C GLY A 85 2.22 -2.51 6.42
N MET A 86 2.78 -1.56 7.14
CA MET A 86 4.15 -1.59 7.65
C MET A 86 4.18 -1.61 9.17
N LEU A 87 4.85 -2.60 9.76
CA LEU A 87 5.16 -2.62 11.18
C LEU A 87 6.61 -2.19 11.39
N TYR A 88 6.81 -1.10 12.11
CA TYR A 88 8.12 -0.59 12.51
C TYR A 88 8.53 -1.17 13.86
N VAL A 89 9.71 -1.79 13.92
CA VAL A 89 10.31 -2.29 15.16
C VAL A 89 11.50 -1.40 15.52
N PRO A 90 11.42 -0.63 16.62
CA PRO A 90 12.51 0.25 17.03
C PRO A 90 13.74 -0.52 17.53
N ALA A 91 14.84 0.22 17.73
CA ALA A 91 16.04 -0.29 18.39
C ALA A 91 15.69 -0.98 19.72
N GLY A 92 16.30 -2.13 19.99
CA GLY A 92 16.02 -2.90 21.20
C GLY A 92 16.07 -4.40 20.98
N LYS A 93 15.83 -5.17 22.04
CA LYS A 93 15.79 -6.63 22.01
C LYS A 93 14.35 -7.10 22.21
N TRP A 94 13.83 -7.86 21.26
CA TRP A 94 12.41 -8.21 21.19
C TRP A 94 12.25 -9.72 21.27
N LEU A 95 12.01 -10.25 22.47
CA LEU A 95 11.70 -11.67 22.66
C LEU A 95 10.30 -11.97 22.15
N THR A 96 10.16 -12.95 21.28
CA THR A 96 8.86 -13.36 20.71
C THR A 96 8.85 -14.85 20.36
N GLY A 97 7.68 -15.46 20.51
CA GLY A 97 7.35 -16.74 19.90
C GLY A 97 6.96 -16.57 18.41
N PRO A 98 6.51 -17.64 17.74
CA PRO A 98 6.04 -17.57 16.37
C PRO A 98 4.80 -16.69 16.23
N PHE A 99 4.75 -15.93 15.13
CA PHE A 99 3.57 -15.16 14.71
C PHE A 99 3.42 -15.24 13.19
N ASN A 100 2.19 -15.15 12.71
CA ASN A 100 1.87 -15.25 11.29
C ASN A 100 1.80 -13.86 10.67
N LEU A 101 2.41 -13.70 9.49
CA LEU A 101 2.28 -12.49 8.69
C LEU A 101 1.19 -12.66 7.62
N THR A 102 0.58 -11.56 7.21
CA THR A 102 -0.42 -11.50 6.15
C THR A 102 0.19 -11.01 4.83
N SER A 103 -0.57 -11.14 3.74
CA SER A 103 -0.18 -10.60 2.43
C SER A 103 0.00 -9.08 2.48
N HIS A 104 0.80 -8.53 1.57
CA HIS A 104 1.04 -7.08 1.49
C HIS A 104 1.42 -6.47 2.84
N PHE A 105 2.39 -7.08 3.53
CA PHE A 105 2.90 -6.62 4.83
C PHE A 105 4.42 -6.41 4.79
N THR A 106 4.93 -5.34 5.42
CA THR A 106 6.38 -5.13 5.61
C THR A 106 6.66 -5.06 7.10
N LEU A 107 7.56 -5.92 7.55
CA LEU A 107 8.19 -5.80 8.86
C LEU A 107 9.50 -5.02 8.67
N TYR A 108 9.55 -3.79 9.16
CA TYR A 108 10.75 -2.96 9.15
C TYR A 108 11.47 -3.05 10.49
N LEU A 109 12.74 -3.44 10.46
CA LEU A 109 13.59 -3.50 11.65
C LEU A 109 14.58 -2.34 11.63
N HIS A 110 14.64 -1.59 12.73
CA HIS A 110 15.71 -0.62 12.94
C HIS A 110 17.09 -1.32 12.94
N SER A 111 18.18 -0.61 12.61
CA SER A 111 19.54 -1.18 12.54
C SER A 111 19.97 -1.90 13.82
N ASP A 112 19.51 -1.39 14.96
CA ASP A 112 19.82 -1.90 16.30
C ASP A 112 18.68 -2.74 16.90
N ALA A 113 17.73 -3.19 16.08
CA ALA A 113 16.67 -4.10 16.51
C ALA A 113 17.15 -5.55 16.43
N VAL A 114 17.01 -6.29 17.53
CA VAL A 114 17.32 -7.71 17.62
C VAL A 114 16.06 -8.48 17.96
N ILE A 115 15.61 -9.33 17.05
CA ILE A 115 14.50 -10.26 17.32
C ILE A 115 15.06 -11.52 17.98
N LEU A 116 14.61 -11.80 19.20
CA LEU A 116 14.99 -12.98 19.96
C LEU A 116 13.86 -14.02 19.86
N GLY A 117 14.17 -15.21 19.37
CA GLY A 117 13.22 -16.32 19.38
C GLY A 117 13.07 -16.88 20.79
N SER A 118 11.83 -17.12 21.21
CA SER A 118 11.53 -17.82 22.46
C SER A 118 12.19 -19.20 22.49
N THR A 119 12.82 -19.52 23.62
CA THR A 119 13.43 -20.84 23.87
C THR A 119 12.43 -21.87 24.37
N ASP A 120 11.18 -21.46 24.64
CA ASP A 120 10.12 -22.37 25.04
C ASP A 120 9.62 -23.16 23.83
N MET A 121 9.92 -24.47 23.82
CA MET A 121 9.49 -25.37 22.75
C MET A 121 7.97 -25.51 22.64
N SER A 122 7.22 -25.24 23.71
CA SER A 122 5.76 -25.33 23.69
C SER A 122 5.10 -24.26 22.81
N GLU A 123 5.79 -23.14 22.57
CA GLU A 123 5.32 -22.08 21.67
C GLU A 123 5.49 -22.45 20.19
N TRP A 124 6.38 -23.38 19.86
CA TRP A 124 6.71 -23.77 18.50
C TRP A 124 5.87 -24.96 18.02
N GLN A 125 4.66 -24.65 17.56
CA GLN A 125 3.76 -25.66 17.00
C GLN A 125 4.34 -26.28 15.72
N ILE A 126 4.17 -27.59 15.55
CA ILE A 126 4.52 -28.28 14.30
C ILE A 126 3.52 -27.85 13.24
N ILE A 127 3.98 -27.07 12.26
CA ILE A 127 3.16 -26.60 11.13
C ILE A 127 3.18 -27.67 10.03
N ASP A 128 2.00 -28.07 9.56
CA ASP A 128 1.88 -28.98 8.42
C ASP A 128 2.51 -28.40 7.16
N ARG A 129 3.20 -29.27 6.40
CA ARG A 129 3.73 -28.87 5.10
C ARG A 129 2.59 -28.43 4.20
N ARG A 130 2.70 -27.21 3.68
CA ARG A 130 1.81 -26.73 2.62
C ARG A 130 1.81 -27.76 1.48
N PRO A 131 0.64 -28.19 0.98
CA PRO A 131 0.58 -29.13 -0.12
C PRO A 131 1.41 -28.60 -1.29
N LEU A 132 2.24 -29.48 -1.88
CA LEU A 132 2.95 -29.13 -3.10
C LEU A 132 1.91 -28.71 -4.14
N ARG A 133 2.18 -27.61 -4.87
CA ARG A 133 1.36 -27.25 -6.04
C ARG A 133 1.33 -28.48 -6.94
N GLN A 134 0.14 -29.05 -7.11
CA GLN A 134 0.01 -30.20 -7.98
C GLN A 134 0.45 -29.78 -9.40
N PRO A 135 1.24 -30.61 -10.10
CA PRO A 135 1.52 -30.38 -11.51
C PRO A 135 0.19 -30.14 -12.21
N HIS A 136 0.09 -29.09 -13.03
CA HIS A 136 -1.11 -28.84 -13.82
C HIS A 136 -1.48 -30.13 -14.55
N ARG A 137 -2.59 -30.74 -14.12
CA ARG A 137 -3.17 -31.91 -14.78
C ARG A 137 -3.34 -31.50 -16.23
N ARG A 138 -2.61 -32.16 -17.16
CA ARG A 138 -2.76 -31.92 -18.61
C ARG A 138 -4.25 -31.77 -18.87
N LEU A 139 -4.67 -30.61 -19.38
CA LEU A 139 -6.01 -30.43 -19.92
C LEU A 139 -6.20 -31.60 -20.89
N GLN A 140 -7.05 -32.57 -20.50
CA GLN A 140 -7.39 -33.62 -21.44
C GLN A 140 -8.06 -32.92 -22.61
N PRO A 141 -7.63 -33.15 -23.85
CA PRO A 141 -8.27 -32.52 -25.00
C PRO A 141 -9.74 -32.86 -24.92
N HIS A 142 -10.58 -31.83 -24.90
CA HIS A 142 -12.02 -31.94 -24.89
C HIS A 142 -12.38 -32.94 -25.99
N ARG A 143 -12.85 -34.14 -25.58
CA ARG A 143 -13.40 -35.13 -26.50
C ARG A 143 -14.55 -34.41 -27.19
N ARG A 144 -14.37 -34.00 -28.45
CA ARG A 144 -15.44 -33.48 -29.29
C ARG A 144 -16.55 -34.52 -29.24
N ARG A 145 -17.68 -34.18 -28.62
CA ARG A 145 -18.89 -34.97 -28.73
C ARG A 145 -19.25 -34.97 -30.22
N HIS A 146 -19.01 -36.09 -30.89
CA HIS A 146 -19.62 -36.34 -32.17
C HIS A 146 -21.12 -36.47 -31.92
N ASN A 147 -21.87 -35.42 -32.26
CA ASN A 147 -23.31 -35.51 -32.39
C ASN A 147 -23.57 -36.48 -33.54
N ARG A 148 -23.95 -37.71 -33.21
CA ARG A 148 -24.53 -38.67 -34.16
C ARG A 148 -25.93 -38.14 -34.47
N CYS A 149 -26.14 -37.64 -35.68
CA CYS A 149 -27.49 -37.40 -36.19
C CYS A 149 -28.15 -38.77 -36.32
N GLU A 150 -29.06 -39.10 -35.41
CA GLU A 150 -30.12 -40.07 -35.67
C GLU A 150 -31.00 -39.49 -36.78
N ARG A 151 -31.17 -40.29 -37.83
CA ARG A 151 -32.01 -40.03 -38.98
C ARG A 151 -33.26 -40.86 -38.72
N ASP A 152 -34.37 -40.17 -38.49
CA ASP A 152 -35.69 -40.78 -38.38
C ASP A 152 -36.06 -41.40 -39.74
N ASP A 153 -36.35 -42.70 -39.75
CA ASP A 153 -37.05 -43.44 -40.81
C ASP A 153 -38.25 -44.16 -40.16
#